data_AF-G2DH51-F1
#
_entry.id   AF-G2DH51-F1
#
_cell.length_a   1.000
_cell.length_b   1.000
_cell.length_c   1.000
_cell.angle_alpha   90.00
_cell.angle_beta   90.00
_cell.angle_gamma   90.00
#
_symmetry.space_group_name_H-M   'P 1'
#
loop_
_entity.id
_entity.type
_entity.pdbx_description
1 polymer ?
#
loop_
_entity_poly.entity_id
_entity_poly.type
_entity_poly.pdbx_seq_one_letter_code
_entity_poly.pdbx_strand_id
1 'polypeptide(L)'
;MAERPERFFIAVLDLNLPDAADGEVVDYVSQFDIPIIVLTGNLDTSARQRMRQDHLVDYVLKRNASEIDYVCNLVRQIRDNYRRKVLVVDDSRSFRLYLRGLLSVHKYQLLEAANGKQALQQLKANPDTVLVISDYNMPGMDGAELIEIIRRDHRREELAIIGISDRTKAQVSARLLKAGANDFITKPFEVEEFYCRVMQSVDMIARVCQIRNAARRDFLTGVYNRSYLYEQGEEMYARAKKSAAGLAVAMVDADHFKRINDRYGHQAGDAALVAIANSLQQSLGEACVVGRYGGEEFVCLLPGASESLAMQQFERVRAGIEALSIQNGGDSFQVTVSIGVTLDPGESLEQMITRADQGLYQAKAAGRNRVELN
;
A
#
# COMPACT_ATOMS: atom_id res chain seq x y z
N MET A 1 23.02 -22.61 -2.89
CA MET A 1 21.91 -22.34 -3.83
C MET A 1 21.36 -23.65 -4.40
N ALA A 2 22.20 -24.54 -4.93
CA ALA A 2 21.85 -25.87 -5.47
C ALA A 2 20.89 -26.73 -4.64
N GLU A 3 20.97 -26.68 -3.31
CA GLU A 3 20.18 -27.56 -2.43
C GLU A 3 18.78 -27.01 -2.09
N ARG A 4 18.58 -25.68 -2.16
CA ARG A 4 17.33 -24.98 -1.75
C ARG A 4 17.17 -23.61 -2.46
N PRO A 5 16.96 -23.58 -3.78
CA PRO A 5 16.81 -22.33 -4.53
C PRO A 5 15.62 -21.48 -4.07
N GLU A 6 14.55 -22.10 -3.56
CA GLU A 6 13.33 -21.45 -3.06
C GLU A 6 13.53 -20.54 -1.84
N ARG A 7 14.71 -20.59 -1.20
CA ARG A 7 15.06 -19.67 -0.10
C ARG A 7 15.42 -18.27 -0.58
N PHE A 8 15.70 -18.09 -1.86
CA PHE A 8 16.15 -16.82 -2.43
C PHE A 8 15.08 -16.26 -3.36
N PHE A 9 14.73 -14.98 -3.16
CA PHE A 9 13.74 -14.30 -4.01
C PHE A 9 14.39 -13.44 -5.12
N ILE A 10 15.71 -13.22 -5.05
CA ILE A 10 16.52 -12.47 -6.01
C ILE A 10 18.00 -12.82 -5.85
N ALA A 11 18.76 -12.75 -6.94
CA ALA A 11 20.22 -12.88 -6.96
C ALA A 11 20.87 -11.58 -7.43
N VAL A 12 21.90 -11.12 -6.71
CA VAL A 12 22.77 -10.01 -7.15
C VAL A 12 24.14 -10.61 -7.43
N LEU A 13 24.55 -10.61 -8.70
CA LEU A 13 25.70 -11.36 -9.18
C LEU A 13 26.76 -10.40 -9.74
N ASP A 14 28.02 -10.74 -9.51
CA ASP A 14 29.16 -10.08 -10.15
C ASP A 14 29.53 -10.82 -11.43
N LEU A 15 29.73 -10.09 -12.54
CA LEU A 15 30.14 -10.72 -13.80
C LEU A 15 31.61 -11.13 -13.84
N ASN A 16 32.48 -10.39 -13.14
CA ASN A 16 33.92 -10.59 -13.24
C ASN A 16 34.43 -11.24 -11.95
N LEU A 17 34.20 -12.55 -11.81
CA LEU A 17 34.75 -13.33 -10.70
C LEU A 17 36.12 -13.91 -11.08
N PRO A 18 37.09 -14.02 -10.14
CA PRO A 18 38.41 -14.57 -10.43
C PRO A 18 38.39 -15.98 -11.04
N ASP A 19 37.40 -16.78 -10.66
CA ASP A 19 37.23 -18.18 -11.09
C ASP A 19 36.12 -18.36 -12.16
N ALA A 20 35.46 -17.28 -12.58
CA ALA A 20 34.35 -17.26 -13.54
C ALA A 20 34.27 -15.87 -14.19
N ALA A 21 35.19 -15.62 -15.14
CA ALA A 21 35.44 -14.30 -15.70
C ALA A 21 34.52 -13.94 -16.87
N ASP A 22 33.77 -14.92 -17.41
CA ASP A 22 32.94 -14.76 -18.61
C ASP A 22 31.44 -14.77 -18.30
N GLY A 23 31.07 -14.66 -17.03
CA GLY A 23 29.68 -14.59 -16.58
C GLY A 23 29.01 -15.94 -16.36
N GLU A 24 29.77 -17.02 -16.21
CA GLU A 24 29.23 -18.39 -16.03
C GLU A 24 28.31 -18.51 -14.81
N VAL A 25 28.47 -17.63 -13.82
CA VAL A 25 27.59 -17.55 -12.64
C VAL A 25 26.16 -17.14 -13.02
N VAL A 26 26.00 -16.28 -14.04
CA VAL A 26 24.68 -15.86 -14.52
C VAL A 26 23.98 -17.04 -15.19
N ASP A 27 24.70 -17.79 -16.03
CA ASP A 27 24.20 -19.00 -16.70
C ASP A 27 23.79 -20.09 -15.71
N TYR A 28 24.52 -20.22 -14.60
CA TYR A 28 24.18 -21.17 -13.55
C TYR A 28 22.91 -20.75 -12.80
N VAL A 29 22.80 -19.47 -12.46
CA VAL A 29 21.67 -18.96 -11.68
C VAL A 29 20.39 -18.85 -12.52
N SER A 30 20.49 -18.59 -13.82
CA SER A 30 19.34 -18.51 -14.72
C SER A 30 18.62 -19.83 -14.93
N GLN A 31 19.22 -20.96 -14.53
CA GLN A 31 18.55 -22.26 -14.45
C GLN A 31 17.47 -22.31 -13.35
N PHE A 32 17.48 -21.35 -12.43
CA PHE A 32 16.48 -21.19 -11.38
C PHE A 32 15.54 -20.03 -11.72
N ASP A 33 14.25 -20.12 -11.38
CA ASP A 33 13.26 -19.04 -11.58
C ASP A 33 13.43 -17.90 -10.55
N ILE A 34 14.64 -17.34 -10.49
CA ILE A 34 15.06 -16.31 -9.54
C ILE A 34 15.48 -15.09 -10.35
N PRO A 35 14.90 -13.90 -10.10
CA PRO A 35 15.32 -12.66 -10.75
C PRO A 35 16.80 -12.38 -10.49
N ILE A 36 17.53 -11.93 -11.53
CA ILE A 36 18.96 -11.68 -11.47
C ILE A 36 19.24 -10.19 -11.70
N ILE A 37 20.04 -9.58 -10.84
CA ILE A 37 20.67 -8.27 -11.05
C ILE A 37 22.15 -8.51 -11.25
N VAL A 38 22.70 -7.98 -12.32
CA VAL A 38 24.10 -8.17 -12.66
C VAL A 38 24.90 -6.91 -12.35
N LEU A 39 26.02 -7.05 -11.65
CA LEU A 39 26.99 -5.99 -11.38
C LEU A 39 28.22 -6.17 -12.28
N THR A 40 28.61 -5.13 -13.01
CA THR A 40 29.76 -5.20 -13.93
C THR A 40 30.62 -3.95 -13.91
N GLY A 41 31.94 -4.10 -14.09
CA GLY A 41 32.86 -2.97 -14.27
C GLY A 41 32.80 -2.34 -15.67
N ASN A 42 32.27 -3.06 -16.66
CA ASN A 42 32.22 -2.61 -18.05
C ASN A 42 30.95 -3.13 -18.76
N LEU A 43 30.33 -2.27 -19.58
CA LEU A 43 29.19 -2.63 -20.43
C LEU A 43 29.66 -2.57 -21.87
N ASP A 44 30.08 -3.71 -22.42
CA ASP A 44 30.25 -3.82 -23.87
C ASP A 44 28.94 -4.33 -24.51
N THR A 45 28.75 -4.01 -25.80
CA THR A 45 27.53 -4.37 -26.53
C THR A 45 27.36 -5.89 -26.67
N SER A 46 28.46 -6.64 -26.60
CA SER A 46 28.46 -8.10 -26.76
C SER A 46 28.04 -8.83 -25.48
N ALA A 47 28.38 -8.33 -24.29
CA ALA A 47 27.86 -8.83 -23.01
C ALA A 47 26.35 -8.59 -22.91
N ARG A 48 25.87 -7.39 -23.30
CA ARG A 48 24.42 -7.08 -23.34
C ARG A 48 23.62 -8.05 -24.21
N GLN A 49 24.17 -8.48 -25.34
CA GLN A 49 23.50 -9.42 -26.24
C GLN A 49 23.55 -10.87 -25.74
N ARG A 50 24.68 -11.29 -25.16
CA ARG A 50 24.86 -12.65 -24.61
C ARG A 50 23.98 -12.94 -23.40
N MET A 51 23.67 -11.91 -22.62
CA MET A 51 22.95 -12.01 -21.35
C MET A 51 21.47 -11.64 -21.46
N ARG A 52 20.90 -11.61 -22.68
CA ARG A 52 19.43 -11.63 -22.89
C ARG A 52 18.87 -13.00 -22.49
N GLN A 53 18.93 -13.28 -21.21
CA GLN A 53 18.44 -14.51 -20.61
C GLN A 53 17.09 -14.26 -19.95
N ASP A 54 16.29 -15.31 -19.90
CA ASP A 54 15.13 -15.34 -19.03
C ASP A 54 15.59 -15.02 -17.60
N HIS A 55 14.83 -14.18 -16.88
CA HIS A 55 15.07 -13.77 -15.49
C HIS A 55 16.07 -12.62 -15.21
N LEU A 56 16.76 -12.05 -16.21
CA LEU A 56 17.61 -10.88 -15.97
C LEU A 56 16.81 -9.58 -15.83
N VAL A 57 16.90 -8.96 -14.65
CA VAL A 57 16.23 -7.70 -14.30
C VAL A 57 16.98 -6.48 -14.83
N ASP A 58 18.27 -6.34 -14.50
CA ASP A 58 19.06 -5.15 -14.85
C ASP A 58 20.57 -5.40 -14.79
N TYR A 59 21.34 -4.54 -15.46
CA TYR A 59 22.80 -4.45 -15.35
C TYR A 59 23.22 -3.14 -14.69
N VAL A 60 23.96 -3.25 -13.59
CA VAL A 60 24.47 -2.13 -12.83
C VAL A 60 25.98 -2.04 -13.03
N LEU A 61 26.43 -0.91 -13.56
CA LEU A 61 27.86 -0.62 -13.65
C LEU A 61 28.43 -0.36 -12.25
N LYS A 62 29.67 -0.76 -11.99
CA LYS A 62 30.42 -0.55 -10.74
C LYS A 62 31.39 0.64 -10.86
N ARG A 63 30.89 1.86 -10.74
CA ARG A 63 31.68 3.10 -10.77
C ARG A 63 31.76 3.78 -9.41
N ASN A 64 30.74 3.71 -8.55
CA ASN A 64 30.72 4.43 -7.26
C ASN A 64 29.72 3.87 -6.22
N ALA A 65 29.76 4.40 -5.00
CA ALA A 65 28.93 3.94 -3.89
C ALA A 65 27.41 4.11 -4.10
N SER A 66 26.97 5.05 -4.95
CA SER A 66 25.53 5.29 -5.20
C SER A 66 24.84 4.15 -5.96
N GLU A 67 25.62 3.28 -6.60
CA GLU A 67 25.10 2.10 -7.29
C GLU A 67 24.67 1.00 -6.29
N ILE A 68 25.31 0.93 -5.13
CA ILE A 68 24.89 0.04 -4.06
C ILE A 68 23.50 0.46 -3.56
N ASP A 69 23.26 1.76 -3.43
CA ASP A 69 21.94 2.29 -3.07
C ASP A 69 20.90 1.98 -4.15
N TYR A 70 21.27 2.12 -5.43
CA TYR A 70 20.40 1.74 -6.55
C TYR A 70 20.02 0.24 -6.49
N VAL A 71 21.00 -0.65 -6.34
CA VAL A 71 20.76 -2.10 -6.23
C VAL A 71 19.89 -2.42 -5.02
N CYS A 72 20.17 -1.81 -3.86
CA CYS A 72 19.33 -1.97 -2.68
C CYS A 72 17.88 -1.53 -2.93
N ASN A 73 17.67 -0.42 -3.63
CA ASN A 73 16.34 0.05 -3.99
C ASN A 73 15.64 -0.90 -4.96
N LEU A 74 16.34 -1.37 -5.99
CA LEU A 74 15.81 -2.32 -6.97
C LEU A 74 15.41 -3.66 -6.31
N VAL A 75 16.23 -4.18 -5.39
CA VAL A 75 15.91 -5.37 -4.59
C VAL A 75 14.63 -5.18 -3.77
N ARG A 76 14.48 -4.02 -3.10
CA ARG A 76 13.26 -3.70 -2.32
C ARG A 76 12.04 -3.60 -3.23
N GLN A 77 12.17 -2.94 -4.38
CA GLN A 77 11.08 -2.81 -5.34
C GLN A 77 10.60 -4.16 -5.85
N ILE A 78 11.51 -5.07 -6.23
CA ILE A 78 11.14 -6.39 -6.76
C ILE A 78 10.37 -7.19 -5.71
N ARG A 79 10.79 -7.13 -4.44
CA ARG A 79 10.04 -7.73 -3.33
C ARG A 79 8.62 -7.17 -3.24
N ASP A 80 8.47 -5.86 -3.35
CA ASP A 80 7.16 -5.21 -3.25
C ASP A 80 6.31 -5.45 -4.51
N ASN A 81 6.93 -5.66 -5.68
CA ASN A 81 6.26 -5.90 -6.97
C ASN A 81 5.42 -7.18 -6.98
N TYR A 82 5.79 -8.19 -6.18
CA TYR A 82 4.96 -9.40 -5.98
C TYR A 82 3.53 -9.09 -5.51
N ARG A 83 3.28 -7.91 -4.93
CA ARG A 83 1.96 -7.46 -4.47
C ARG A 83 1.34 -6.36 -5.34
N ARG A 84 2.03 -5.92 -6.39
CA ARG A 84 1.61 -4.81 -7.23
C ARG A 84 1.02 -5.34 -8.53
N LYS A 85 -0.22 -4.95 -8.82
CA LYS A 85 -0.90 -5.31 -10.06
C LYS A 85 -0.61 -4.28 -11.15
N VAL A 86 -0.22 -4.77 -12.33
CA VAL A 86 0.03 -3.97 -13.53
C VAL A 86 -0.87 -4.48 -14.65
N LEU A 87 -1.64 -3.58 -15.25
CA LEU A 87 -2.54 -3.89 -16.35
C LEU A 87 -1.90 -3.52 -17.68
N VAL A 88 -1.75 -4.49 -18.57
CA VAL A 88 -1.30 -4.29 -19.95
C VAL A 88 -2.52 -4.29 -20.88
N VAL A 89 -2.68 -3.22 -21.65
CA VAL A 89 -3.77 -3.02 -22.61
C VAL A 89 -3.18 -2.75 -23.98
N ASP A 90 -3.39 -3.65 -24.92
CA ASP A 90 -2.99 -3.50 -26.32
C ASP A 90 -3.89 -4.44 -27.14
N ASP A 91 -4.26 -4.16 -28.37
CA ASP A 91 -5.11 -5.03 -29.19
C ASP A 91 -4.33 -6.19 -29.82
N SER A 92 -3.03 -6.00 -30.08
CA SER A 92 -2.11 -7.00 -30.58
C SER A 92 -1.72 -8.01 -29.50
N ARG A 93 -2.17 -9.26 -29.67
CA ARG A 93 -1.81 -10.37 -28.78
C ARG A 93 -0.30 -10.56 -28.66
N SER A 94 0.43 -10.44 -29.78
CA SER A 94 1.89 -10.63 -29.79
C SER A 94 2.59 -9.56 -28.97
N PHE A 95 2.12 -8.31 -29.04
CA PHE A 95 2.72 -7.22 -28.28
C PHE A 95 2.36 -7.29 -26.79
N ARG A 96 1.13 -7.70 -26.45
CA ARG A 96 0.77 -8.01 -25.05
C ARG A 96 1.66 -9.09 -24.44
N LEU A 97 1.92 -10.18 -25.18
CA LEU A 97 2.81 -11.25 -24.73
C LEU A 97 4.26 -10.76 -24.57
N TYR A 98 4.73 -9.88 -25.46
CA TYR A 98 6.04 -9.25 -25.34
C TYR A 98 6.15 -8.40 -24.07
N LEU A 99 5.21 -7.48 -23.83
CA LEU A 99 5.17 -6.66 -22.61
C LEU A 99 5.05 -7.51 -21.35
N ARG A 100 4.25 -8.58 -21.42
CA ARG A 100 4.13 -9.56 -20.33
C ARG A 100 5.48 -10.19 -20.02
N GLY A 101 6.24 -10.60 -21.05
CA GLY A 101 7.60 -11.13 -20.89
C GLY A 101 8.51 -10.16 -20.15
N LEU A 102 8.57 -8.88 -20.59
CA LEU A 102 9.38 -7.85 -19.96
C LEU A 102 9.01 -7.64 -18.48
N LEU A 103 7.72 -7.45 -18.18
CA LEU A 103 7.28 -7.13 -16.82
C LEU A 103 7.33 -8.32 -15.86
N SER A 104 7.25 -9.55 -16.38
CA SER A 104 7.30 -10.77 -15.55
C SER A 104 8.65 -10.92 -14.83
N VAL A 105 9.73 -10.43 -15.45
CA VAL A 105 11.07 -10.48 -14.86
C VAL A 105 11.17 -9.64 -13.57
N HIS A 106 10.43 -8.53 -13.51
CA HIS A 106 10.31 -7.69 -12.31
C HIS A 106 9.26 -8.20 -11.30
N LYS A 107 8.68 -9.39 -11.54
CA LYS A 107 7.75 -10.11 -10.65
C LYS A 107 6.47 -9.34 -10.28
N TYR A 108 5.99 -8.48 -11.18
CA TYR A 108 4.66 -7.86 -11.05
C TYR A 108 3.53 -8.89 -11.18
N GLN A 109 2.38 -8.61 -10.55
CA GLN A 109 1.14 -9.33 -10.85
C GLN A 109 0.52 -8.77 -12.13
N LEU A 110 0.58 -9.51 -13.23
CA LEU A 110 0.16 -9.00 -14.53
C LEU A 110 -1.31 -9.30 -14.83
N LEU A 111 -2.03 -8.26 -15.22
CA LEU A 111 -3.37 -8.30 -15.78
C LEU A 111 -3.29 -7.95 -17.27
N GLU A 112 -4.17 -8.51 -18.09
CA GLU A 112 -4.20 -8.29 -19.52
C GLU A 112 -5.59 -7.89 -20.00
N ALA A 113 -5.65 -6.98 -20.96
CA ALA A 113 -6.87 -6.60 -21.67
C ALA A 113 -6.59 -6.36 -23.15
N ALA A 114 -7.48 -6.84 -24.03
CA ALA A 114 -7.34 -6.69 -25.48
C ALA A 114 -7.98 -5.41 -26.04
N ASN A 115 -8.63 -4.60 -25.21
CA ASN A 115 -9.28 -3.33 -25.59
C ASN A 115 -9.67 -2.54 -24.32
N GLY A 116 -10.06 -1.28 -24.52
CA GLY A 116 -10.46 -0.39 -23.42
C GLY A 116 -11.63 -0.88 -22.57
N LYS A 117 -12.62 -1.56 -23.16
CA LYS A 117 -13.76 -2.11 -22.40
C LYS A 117 -13.32 -3.21 -21.41
N GLN A 118 -12.46 -4.12 -21.86
CA GLN A 118 -11.87 -5.14 -20.99
C GLN A 118 -10.95 -4.51 -19.93
N ALA A 119 -10.20 -3.47 -20.27
CA ALA A 119 -9.34 -2.76 -19.32
C ALA A 119 -10.16 -2.18 -18.16
N LEU A 120 -11.28 -1.52 -18.45
CA LEU A 120 -12.18 -0.98 -17.42
C LEU A 120 -12.80 -2.08 -16.55
N GLN A 121 -13.11 -3.26 -17.12
CA GLN A 121 -13.59 -4.40 -16.35
C GLN A 121 -12.50 -4.93 -15.41
N GLN A 122 -11.26 -5.04 -15.88
CA GLN A 122 -10.13 -5.47 -15.06
C GLN A 122 -9.85 -4.52 -13.90
N LEU A 123 -9.88 -3.20 -14.14
CA LEU A 123 -9.71 -2.19 -13.09
C LEU A 123 -10.81 -2.24 -12.03
N LYS A 124 -12.06 -2.46 -12.43
CA LYS A 124 -13.16 -2.65 -11.48
C LYS A 124 -13.00 -3.90 -10.63
N ALA A 125 -12.51 -4.99 -11.20
CA ALA A 125 -12.26 -6.24 -10.49
C ALA A 125 -10.98 -6.20 -9.63
N ASN A 126 -10.03 -5.32 -9.98
CA ASN A 126 -8.72 -5.20 -9.33
C ASN A 126 -8.44 -3.72 -8.98
N PRO A 127 -9.15 -3.14 -8.00
CA PRO A 127 -9.01 -1.74 -7.62
C PRO A 127 -7.63 -1.39 -7.04
N ASP A 128 -6.84 -2.39 -6.67
CA ASP A 128 -5.45 -2.32 -6.19
C ASP A 128 -4.40 -2.29 -7.33
N THR A 129 -4.84 -2.14 -8.59
CA THR A 129 -3.93 -1.91 -9.73
C THR A 129 -3.17 -0.60 -9.55
N VAL A 130 -1.85 -0.63 -9.71
CA VAL A 130 -0.98 0.55 -9.50
C VAL A 130 -0.49 1.20 -10.79
N LEU A 131 -0.51 0.44 -11.89
CA LEU A 131 -0.05 0.90 -13.20
C LEU A 131 -0.90 0.30 -14.32
N VAL A 132 -1.28 1.14 -15.29
CA VAL A 132 -1.80 0.74 -16.60
C VAL A 132 -0.77 1.10 -17.67
N ILE A 133 -0.47 0.16 -18.56
CA ILE A 133 0.28 0.40 -19.78
C ILE A 133 -0.69 0.18 -20.93
N SER A 134 -1.01 1.24 -21.67
CA SER A 134 -2.04 1.19 -22.72
C SER A 134 -1.47 1.59 -24.07
N ASP A 135 -1.74 0.79 -25.09
CA ASP A 135 -1.57 1.22 -26.47
C ASP A 135 -2.52 2.36 -26.81
N TYR A 136 -2.09 3.21 -27.74
CA TYR A 136 -2.91 4.30 -28.26
C TYR A 136 -3.93 3.84 -29.31
N ASN A 137 -3.52 2.95 -30.23
CA ASN A 137 -4.31 2.57 -31.39
C ASN A 137 -5.13 1.30 -31.10
N MET A 138 -6.22 1.41 -30.36
CA MET A 138 -7.12 0.29 -30.08
C MET A 138 -8.49 0.45 -30.77
N PRO A 139 -9.11 -0.64 -31.23
CA PRO A 139 -10.42 -0.58 -31.89
C PRO A 139 -11.53 -0.21 -30.89
N GLY A 140 -12.43 0.67 -31.34
CA GLY A 140 -13.64 1.08 -30.62
C GLY A 140 -13.42 2.13 -29.53
N MET A 141 -12.35 2.01 -28.74
CA MET A 141 -11.95 3.00 -27.74
C MET A 141 -10.44 3.19 -27.82
N ASP A 142 -9.99 4.39 -28.19
CA ASP A 142 -8.57 4.69 -28.29
C ASP A 142 -7.92 4.84 -26.89
N GLY A 143 -6.59 4.80 -26.83
CA GLY A 143 -5.88 4.90 -25.55
C GLY A 143 -6.11 6.23 -24.82
N ALA A 144 -6.36 7.33 -25.54
CA ALA A 144 -6.64 8.62 -24.91
C ALA A 144 -8.05 8.63 -24.29
N GLU A 145 -9.05 8.13 -24.99
CA GLU A 145 -10.42 7.95 -24.48
C GLU A 145 -10.45 7.04 -23.25
N LEU A 146 -9.69 5.93 -23.27
CA LEU A 146 -9.56 5.05 -22.12
C LEU A 146 -8.99 5.79 -20.91
N ILE A 147 -7.92 6.55 -21.09
CA ILE A 147 -7.30 7.35 -20.03
C ILE A 147 -8.29 8.36 -19.45
N GLU A 148 -9.02 9.09 -20.30
CA GLU A 148 -10.02 10.06 -19.86
C GLU A 148 -11.11 9.41 -19.00
N ILE A 149 -11.57 8.20 -19.36
CA ILE A 149 -12.55 7.46 -18.57
C ILE A 149 -11.96 7.02 -17.23
N ILE A 150 -10.74 6.45 -17.23
CA ILE A 150 -10.06 6.03 -16.00
C ILE A 150 -9.88 7.22 -15.04
N ARG A 151 -9.56 8.40 -15.57
CA ARG A 151 -9.30 9.62 -14.77
C ARG A 151 -10.53 10.24 -14.12
N ARG A 152 -11.73 9.79 -14.46
CA ARG A 152 -12.96 10.19 -13.72
C ARG A 152 -12.98 9.64 -12.30
N ASP A 153 -12.45 8.43 -12.12
CA ASP A 153 -12.53 7.70 -10.85
C ASP A 153 -11.15 7.52 -10.19
N HIS A 154 -10.04 7.64 -10.93
CA HIS A 154 -8.69 7.42 -10.43
C HIS A 154 -7.76 8.61 -10.67
N ARG A 155 -7.22 9.19 -9.59
CA ARG A 155 -6.26 10.30 -9.70
C ARG A 155 -4.89 9.84 -10.19
N ARG A 156 -4.09 10.78 -10.71
CA ARG A 156 -2.74 10.51 -11.24
C ARG A 156 -1.78 9.95 -10.20
N GLU A 157 -2.01 10.26 -8.93
CA GLU A 157 -1.18 9.80 -7.81
C GLU A 157 -1.68 8.49 -7.18
N GLU A 158 -2.78 7.94 -7.68
CA GLU A 158 -3.35 6.66 -7.23
C GLU A 158 -3.12 5.56 -8.25
N LEU A 159 -3.25 5.89 -9.54
CA LEU A 159 -3.04 4.95 -10.63
C LEU A 159 -2.17 5.60 -11.70
N ALA A 160 -0.95 5.07 -11.86
CA ALA A 160 -0.07 5.47 -12.95
C ALA A 160 -0.62 4.94 -14.29
N ILE A 161 -0.53 5.75 -15.34
CA ILE A 161 -0.85 5.30 -16.70
C ILE A 161 0.29 5.72 -17.65
N ILE A 162 0.86 4.74 -18.34
CA ILE A 162 1.85 4.94 -19.40
C ILE A 162 1.17 4.63 -20.73
N GLY A 163 1.12 5.61 -21.62
CA GLY A 163 0.62 5.39 -22.97
C GLY A 163 1.73 4.92 -23.91
N ILE A 164 1.47 3.95 -24.77
CA ILE A 164 2.39 3.52 -25.81
C ILE A 164 1.85 4.00 -27.17
N SER A 165 2.69 4.64 -27.98
CA SER A 165 2.30 5.21 -29.28
C SER A 165 3.34 4.94 -30.36
N ASP A 166 2.94 4.94 -31.62
CA ASP A 166 3.88 4.83 -32.74
C ASP A 166 4.58 6.16 -33.04
N ARG A 167 5.88 6.08 -33.37
CA ARG A 167 6.75 7.24 -33.65
C ARG A 167 6.24 8.18 -34.73
N THR A 168 5.39 7.70 -35.64
CA THR A 168 4.90 8.46 -36.80
C THR A 168 3.93 9.58 -36.44
N LYS A 169 3.50 9.71 -35.18
CA LYS A 169 2.51 10.70 -34.76
C LYS A 169 2.93 11.44 -33.49
N ALA A 170 3.89 12.38 -33.58
CA ALA A 170 4.34 13.18 -32.44
C ALA A 170 3.20 13.89 -31.66
N GLN A 171 2.08 14.20 -32.33
CA GLN A 171 0.89 14.77 -31.69
C GLN A 171 0.18 13.80 -30.73
N VAL A 172 0.35 12.49 -30.91
CA VAL A 172 -0.29 11.45 -30.08
C VAL A 172 0.26 11.46 -28.65
N SER A 173 1.58 11.60 -28.48
CA SER A 173 2.19 11.67 -27.16
C SER A 173 1.66 12.86 -26.34
N ALA A 174 1.53 14.02 -27.00
CA ALA A 174 0.91 15.19 -26.38
C ALA A 174 -0.57 14.96 -26.02
N ARG A 175 -1.31 14.22 -26.85
CA ARG A 175 -2.72 13.87 -26.59
C ARG A 175 -2.85 12.95 -25.37
N LEU A 176 -2.00 11.93 -25.24
CA LEU A 176 -1.99 11.02 -24.08
C LEU A 176 -1.72 11.78 -22.76
N LEU A 177 -0.73 12.67 -22.75
CA LEU A 177 -0.41 13.47 -21.57
C LEU A 177 -1.55 14.45 -21.20
N LYS A 178 -2.18 15.06 -22.20
CA LYS A 178 -3.36 15.93 -22.00
C LYS A 178 -4.57 15.15 -21.48
N ALA A 179 -4.77 13.92 -21.96
CA ALA A 179 -5.84 13.03 -21.50
C ALA A 179 -5.65 12.59 -20.03
N GLY A 180 -4.42 12.54 -19.53
CA GLY A 180 -4.16 12.15 -18.14
C GLY A 180 -3.05 11.15 -17.90
N ALA A 181 -2.30 10.74 -18.93
CA ALA A 181 -1.16 9.86 -18.76
C ALA A 181 -0.10 10.47 -17.85
N ASN A 182 0.56 9.63 -17.05
CA ASN A 182 1.73 10.02 -16.27
C ASN A 182 2.97 10.12 -17.17
N ASP A 183 3.07 9.22 -18.15
CA ASP A 183 4.16 9.22 -19.12
C ASP A 183 3.73 8.55 -20.44
N PHE A 184 4.62 8.56 -21.44
CA PHE A 184 4.43 7.81 -22.67
C PHE A 184 5.72 7.15 -23.16
N ILE A 185 5.58 6.10 -23.97
CA ILE A 185 6.68 5.38 -24.61
C ILE A 185 6.38 5.27 -26.10
N THR A 186 7.39 5.49 -26.93
CA THR A 186 7.23 5.46 -28.39
C THR A 186 7.71 4.12 -28.97
N LYS A 187 6.91 3.46 -29.82
CA LYS A 187 7.29 2.26 -30.57
C LYS A 187 8.14 2.62 -31.81
N PRO A 188 9.23 1.88 -32.10
CA PRO A 188 9.90 0.91 -31.22
C PRO A 188 10.70 1.61 -30.11
N PHE A 189 10.82 0.97 -28.94
CA PHE A 189 11.57 1.48 -27.78
C PHE A 189 12.68 0.54 -27.36
N GLU A 190 13.68 1.11 -26.68
CA GLU A 190 14.71 0.35 -25.97
C GLU A 190 14.15 -0.22 -24.66
N VAL A 191 14.53 -1.46 -24.33
CA VAL A 191 14.03 -2.16 -23.12
C VAL A 191 14.45 -1.43 -21.84
N GLU A 192 15.67 -0.88 -21.81
CA GLU A 192 16.19 -0.08 -20.69
C GLU A 192 15.33 1.17 -20.46
N GLU A 193 14.90 1.86 -21.52
CA GLU A 193 14.00 3.01 -21.42
C GLU A 193 12.64 2.58 -20.84
N PHE A 194 12.09 1.47 -21.34
CA PHE A 194 10.82 0.94 -20.85
C PHE A 194 10.84 0.67 -19.34
N TYR A 195 11.87 -0.03 -18.84
CA TYR A 195 11.98 -0.31 -17.41
C TYR A 195 12.14 0.96 -16.58
N CYS A 196 12.96 1.91 -17.04
CA CYS A 196 13.13 3.19 -16.36
C CYS A 196 11.78 3.92 -16.17
N ARG A 197 10.95 3.98 -17.23
CA ARG A 197 9.63 4.63 -17.20
C ARG A 197 8.63 3.92 -16.29
N VAL A 198 8.61 2.59 -16.34
CA VAL A 198 7.75 1.76 -15.48
C VAL A 198 8.14 1.91 -14.02
N MET A 199 9.42 1.75 -13.70
CA MET A 199 9.92 1.84 -12.33
C MET A 199 9.69 3.24 -11.73
N GLN A 200 9.99 4.30 -12.47
CA GLN A 200 9.74 5.68 -12.04
C GLN A 200 8.25 5.93 -11.73
N SER A 201 7.35 5.43 -12.59
CA SER A 201 5.91 5.60 -12.41
C SER A 201 5.42 4.86 -11.17
N VAL A 202 5.83 3.61 -10.97
CA VAL A 202 5.43 2.81 -9.80
C VAL A 202 6.01 3.38 -8.51
N ASP A 203 7.28 3.81 -8.53
CA ASP A 203 7.94 4.45 -7.39
C ASP A 203 7.26 5.75 -6.99
N MET A 204 6.83 6.56 -7.95
CA MET A 204 6.13 7.79 -7.67
C MET A 204 4.81 7.51 -6.93
N ILE A 205 4.02 6.53 -7.39
CA ILE A 205 2.79 6.12 -6.71
C ILE A 205 3.12 5.65 -5.29
N ALA A 206 4.13 4.79 -5.12
CA ALA A 206 4.54 4.28 -3.81
C ALA A 206 4.96 5.41 -2.85
N ARG A 207 5.75 6.39 -3.33
CA ARG A 207 6.19 7.55 -2.54
C ARG A 207 5.02 8.44 -2.15
N VAL A 208 4.09 8.72 -3.06
CA VAL A 208 2.90 9.52 -2.72
C VAL A 208 2.04 8.77 -1.69
N CYS A 209 1.85 7.46 -1.84
CA CYS A 209 1.19 6.64 -0.83
C CYS A 209 1.90 6.73 0.53
N GLN A 210 3.23 6.65 0.56
CA GLN A 210 4.02 6.79 1.80
C GLN A 210 3.83 8.17 2.45
N ILE A 211 3.92 9.25 1.69
CA ILE A 211 3.71 10.62 2.18
C ILE A 211 2.29 10.78 2.72
N ARG A 212 1.28 10.32 1.97
CA ARG A 212 -0.12 10.35 2.40
C ARG A 212 -0.33 9.55 3.68
N ASN A 213 0.25 8.36 3.77
CA ASN A 213 0.15 7.54 4.97
C ASN A 213 0.85 8.20 6.16
N ALA A 214 2.04 8.75 5.99
CA ALA A 214 2.75 9.49 7.05
C ALA A 214 1.95 10.72 7.53
N ALA A 215 1.25 11.40 6.62
CA ALA A 215 0.41 12.55 6.95
C ALA A 215 -0.93 12.17 7.62
N ARG A 216 -1.42 10.93 7.43
CA ARG A 216 -2.76 10.50 7.87
C ARG A 216 -2.76 9.51 9.02
N ARG A 217 -1.68 8.77 9.22
CA ARG A 217 -1.58 7.66 10.16
C ARG A 217 -0.74 8.07 11.37
N ASP A 218 -1.08 7.54 12.53
CA ASP A 218 -0.20 7.59 13.69
C ASP A 218 1.01 6.66 13.46
N PHE A 219 2.21 7.18 13.70
CA PHE A 219 3.46 6.49 13.35
C PHE A 219 3.67 5.20 14.13
N LEU A 220 3.17 5.14 15.37
CA LEU A 220 3.33 3.98 16.25
C LEU A 220 2.27 2.93 15.95
N THR A 221 1.01 3.35 15.92
CA THR A 221 -0.14 2.43 15.95
C THR A 221 -0.74 2.10 14.59
N GLY A 222 -0.45 2.89 13.54
CA GLY A 222 -0.97 2.67 12.18
C GLY A 222 -2.47 2.95 12.01
N VAL A 223 -3.20 3.31 13.07
CA VAL A 223 -4.55 3.91 12.95
C VAL A 223 -4.44 5.35 12.45
N TYR A 224 -5.56 6.01 12.20
CA TYR A 224 -5.50 7.41 11.78
C TYR A 224 -4.93 8.29 12.89
N ASN A 225 -4.20 9.33 12.51
CA ASN A 225 -3.81 10.36 13.46
C ASN A 225 -5.01 11.26 13.79
N ARG A 226 -4.87 12.06 14.85
CA ARG A 226 -5.91 12.97 15.32
C ARG A 226 -6.47 13.86 14.20
N SER A 227 -5.60 14.50 13.40
CA SER A 227 -6.03 15.41 12.34
C SER A 227 -6.90 14.73 11.29
N TYR A 228 -6.49 13.54 10.81
CA TYR A 228 -7.23 12.81 9.79
C TYR A 228 -8.49 12.13 10.34
N LEU A 229 -8.50 11.76 11.64
CA LEU A 229 -9.70 11.32 12.33
C LEU A 229 -10.80 12.39 12.31
N TYR A 230 -10.45 13.65 12.57
CA TYR A 230 -11.42 14.75 12.49
C TYR A 230 -11.92 14.97 11.06
N GLU A 231 -11.02 15.00 10.07
CA GLU A 231 -11.39 15.18 8.67
C GLU A 231 -12.42 14.13 8.22
N GLN A 232 -12.15 12.84 8.47
CA GLN A 232 -13.06 11.76 8.12
C GLN A 232 -14.30 11.70 9.01
N GLY A 233 -14.16 12.07 10.28
CA GLY A 233 -15.27 12.10 11.23
C GLY A 233 -16.31 13.15 10.89
N GLU A 234 -15.89 14.35 10.45
CA GLU A 234 -16.81 15.43 10.05
C GLU A 234 -17.61 15.03 8.80
N GLU A 235 -16.97 14.40 7.81
CA GLU A 235 -17.67 13.85 6.64
C GLU A 235 -18.70 12.79 7.04
N MET A 236 -18.34 11.90 7.96
CA MET A 236 -19.22 10.84 8.47
C MET A 236 -20.39 11.41 9.28
N TYR A 237 -20.13 12.37 10.16
CA TYR A 237 -21.13 13.08 10.96
C TYR A 237 -22.15 13.81 10.08
N ALA A 238 -21.67 14.58 9.08
CA ALA A 238 -22.55 15.27 8.14
C ALA A 238 -23.44 14.30 7.35
N ARG A 239 -22.89 13.15 6.93
CA ARG A 239 -23.65 12.10 6.23
C ARG A 239 -24.70 11.46 7.13
N ALA A 240 -24.36 11.12 8.37
CA ALA A 240 -25.27 10.53 9.34
C ALA A 240 -26.44 11.47 9.65
N LYS A 241 -26.15 12.75 9.92
CA LYS A 241 -27.15 13.79 10.20
C LYS A 241 -28.12 14.00 9.02
N LYS A 242 -27.60 14.00 7.78
CA LYS A 242 -28.41 14.17 6.57
C LYS A 242 -29.30 12.96 6.26
N SER A 243 -28.82 11.75 6.51
CA SER A 243 -29.53 10.51 6.21
C SER A 243 -30.41 10.01 7.36
N ALA A 244 -30.36 10.67 8.52
CA ALA A 244 -30.92 10.17 9.78
C ALA A 244 -30.42 8.74 10.12
N ALA A 245 -29.25 8.35 9.61
CA ALA A 245 -28.58 7.14 10.00
C ALA A 245 -27.88 7.38 11.34
N GLY A 246 -27.99 6.43 12.28
CA GLY A 246 -27.33 6.54 13.58
C GLY A 246 -25.80 6.59 13.44
N LEU A 247 -25.13 7.28 14.35
CA LEU A 247 -23.67 7.35 14.43
C LEU A 247 -23.29 7.21 15.90
N ALA A 248 -22.44 6.25 16.22
CA ALA A 248 -21.87 6.13 17.56
C ALA A 248 -20.43 6.66 17.54
N VAL A 249 -20.08 7.44 18.55
CA VAL A 249 -18.71 7.90 18.83
C VAL A 249 -18.28 7.28 20.15
N ALA A 250 -17.10 6.68 20.17
CA ALA A 250 -16.51 6.13 21.38
C ALA A 250 -15.13 6.71 21.67
N MET A 251 -14.89 7.05 22.93
CA MET A 251 -13.59 7.39 23.47
C MET A 251 -13.05 6.17 24.23
N VAL A 252 -11.86 5.72 23.86
CA VAL A 252 -11.20 4.52 24.41
C VAL A 252 -9.88 4.94 25.04
N ASP A 253 -9.62 4.50 26.27
CA ASP A 253 -8.37 4.80 26.98
C ASP A 253 -7.81 3.55 27.65
N ALA A 254 -6.49 3.38 27.55
CA ALA A 254 -5.77 2.26 28.13
C ALA A 254 -5.67 2.38 29.65
N ASP A 255 -6.27 1.43 30.36
CA ASP A 255 -6.30 1.45 31.81
C ASP A 255 -4.90 1.29 32.40
N HIS A 256 -4.56 2.15 33.34
CA HIS A 256 -3.30 2.09 34.08
C HIS A 256 -2.04 2.10 33.18
N PHE A 257 -2.10 2.73 31.99
CA PHE A 257 -1.02 2.70 31.01
C PHE A 257 0.33 3.17 31.58
N LYS A 258 0.34 4.22 32.41
CA LYS A 258 1.54 4.66 33.12
C LYS A 258 2.21 3.54 33.94
N ARG A 259 1.42 2.68 34.62
CA ARG A 259 1.96 1.53 35.40
C ARG A 259 2.59 0.49 34.49
N ILE A 260 2.10 0.33 33.26
CA ILE A 260 2.71 -0.56 32.26
C ILE A 260 4.09 -0.03 31.88
N ASN A 261 4.18 1.26 31.54
CA ASN A 261 5.46 1.91 31.22
C ASN A 261 6.45 1.85 32.38
N ASP A 262 6.00 2.17 33.60
CA ASP A 262 6.85 2.18 34.78
C ASP A 262 7.37 0.78 35.14
N ARG A 263 6.59 -0.28 34.85
CA ARG A 263 6.94 -1.67 35.19
C ARG A 263 7.72 -2.41 34.11
N TYR A 264 7.34 -2.24 32.84
CA TYR A 264 7.86 -3.04 31.72
C TYR A 264 8.66 -2.21 30.72
N GLY A 265 8.77 -0.89 30.93
CA GLY A 265 9.46 0.05 30.06
C GLY A 265 8.60 0.56 28.90
N HIS A 266 9.07 1.64 28.26
CA HIS A 266 8.33 2.30 27.18
C HIS A 266 8.09 1.42 25.96
N GLN A 267 9.02 0.50 25.63
CA GLN A 267 8.83 -0.45 24.53
C GLN A 267 7.62 -1.36 24.76
N ALA A 268 7.33 -1.72 26.03
CA ALA A 268 6.15 -2.49 26.38
C ALA A 268 4.87 -1.65 26.24
N GLY A 269 4.90 -0.37 26.64
CA GLY A 269 3.79 0.55 26.40
C GLY A 269 3.50 0.72 24.91
N ASP A 270 4.54 0.87 24.10
CA ASP A 270 4.41 0.95 22.64
C ASP A 270 3.77 -0.32 22.06
N ALA A 271 4.23 -1.50 22.51
CA ALA A 271 3.62 -2.77 22.13
C ALA A 271 2.14 -2.87 22.56
N ALA A 272 1.80 -2.33 23.74
CA ALA A 272 0.42 -2.28 24.22
C ALA A 272 -0.48 -1.41 23.35
N LEU A 273 -0.02 -0.22 22.96
CA LEU A 273 -0.77 0.68 22.08
C LEU A 273 -0.98 0.06 20.69
N VAL A 274 0.06 -0.60 20.14
CA VAL A 274 -0.05 -1.32 18.86
C VAL A 274 -1.08 -2.46 18.96
N ALA A 275 -1.06 -3.23 20.05
CA ALA A 275 -2.00 -4.32 20.27
C ALA A 275 -3.45 -3.82 20.39
N ILE A 276 -3.68 -2.73 21.14
CA ILE A 276 -4.99 -2.08 21.26
C ILE A 276 -5.49 -1.60 19.90
N ALA A 277 -4.65 -0.88 19.14
CA ALA A 277 -5.01 -0.34 17.84
C ALA A 277 -5.39 -1.44 16.83
N ASN A 278 -4.63 -2.54 16.79
CA ASN A 278 -4.94 -3.69 15.95
C ASN A 278 -6.27 -4.34 16.34
N SER A 279 -6.55 -4.48 17.64
CA SER A 279 -7.81 -5.06 18.14
C SER A 279 -9.02 -4.20 17.79
N LEU A 280 -8.88 -2.86 17.88
CA LEU A 280 -9.90 -1.90 17.46
C LEU A 280 -10.22 -2.05 15.96
N GLN A 281 -9.20 -2.05 15.11
CA GLN A 281 -9.38 -2.18 13.65
C GLN A 281 -10.03 -3.51 13.26
N GLN A 282 -9.59 -4.62 13.87
CA GLN A 282 -10.13 -5.96 13.57
C GLN A 282 -11.59 -6.11 14.02
N SER A 283 -11.96 -5.50 15.14
CA SER A 283 -13.30 -5.64 15.71
C SER A 283 -14.35 -4.75 15.04
N LEU A 284 -13.97 -3.52 14.65
CA LEU A 284 -14.90 -2.51 14.12
C LEU A 284 -15.07 -2.59 12.60
N GLY A 285 -14.11 -3.16 11.87
CA GLY A 285 -14.18 -3.35 10.42
C GLY A 285 -13.95 -2.06 9.61
N GLU A 286 -13.95 -2.19 8.28
CA GLU A 286 -13.49 -1.13 7.35
C GLU A 286 -14.41 0.10 7.27
N ALA A 287 -15.69 -0.06 7.61
CA ALA A 287 -16.64 1.05 7.60
C ALA A 287 -16.43 2.05 8.76
N CYS A 288 -15.68 1.65 9.79
CA CYS A 288 -15.43 2.46 10.97
C CYS A 288 -14.18 3.32 10.83
N VAL A 289 -14.19 4.50 11.47
CA VAL A 289 -13.00 5.34 11.59
C VAL A 289 -12.40 5.09 12.96
N VAL A 290 -11.14 4.66 13.00
CA VAL A 290 -10.36 4.49 14.23
C VAL A 290 -9.14 5.40 14.14
N GLY A 291 -8.92 6.20 15.17
CA GLY A 291 -7.73 7.06 15.22
C GLY A 291 -7.24 7.29 16.64
N ARG A 292 -5.93 7.53 16.75
CA ARG A 292 -5.27 7.86 18.01
C ARG A 292 -5.45 9.34 18.29
N TYR A 293 -6.17 9.65 19.36
CA TYR A 293 -6.57 10.99 19.74
C TYR A 293 -5.52 11.67 20.64
N GLY A 294 -4.92 10.87 21.53
CA GLY A 294 -3.92 11.30 22.50
C GLY A 294 -2.84 10.24 22.74
N GLY A 295 -2.07 10.38 23.82
CA GLY A 295 -0.98 9.46 24.14
C GLY A 295 -1.45 8.01 24.27
N GLU A 296 -2.47 7.77 25.08
CA GLU A 296 -3.06 6.44 25.35
C GLU A 296 -4.55 6.38 25.00
N GLU A 297 -5.03 7.37 24.25
CA GLU A 297 -6.44 7.59 23.93
C GLU A 297 -6.72 7.37 22.44
N PHE A 298 -7.81 6.67 22.14
CA PHE A 298 -8.31 6.41 20.80
C PHE A 298 -9.76 6.87 20.67
N VAL A 299 -10.11 7.39 19.50
CA VAL A 299 -11.50 7.69 19.14
C VAL A 299 -11.94 6.77 18.02
N CYS A 300 -13.15 6.24 18.16
CA CYS A 300 -13.78 5.35 17.18
C CYS A 300 -15.13 5.92 16.75
N LEU A 301 -15.42 5.89 15.44
CA LEU A 301 -16.71 6.26 14.88
C LEU A 301 -17.32 5.06 14.16
N LEU A 302 -18.54 4.68 14.54
CA LEU A 302 -19.30 3.56 14.01
C LEU A 302 -20.55 4.09 13.29
N PRO A 303 -20.59 4.09 11.95
CA PRO A 303 -21.75 4.55 11.20
C PRO A 303 -22.90 3.53 11.20
N GLY A 304 -24.13 4.00 11.08
CA GLY A 304 -25.34 3.16 11.07
C GLY A 304 -25.66 2.51 12.41
N ALA A 305 -25.13 3.05 13.52
CA ALA A 305 -25.24 2.43 14.83
C ALA A 305 -26.60 2.66 15.48
N SER A 306 -27.23 1.58 15.99
CA SER A 306 -28.19 1.65 17.09
C SER A 306 -27.46 1.56 18.42
N GLU A 307 -28.13 1.95 19.51
CA GLU A 307 -27.58 1.83 20.87
C GLU A 307 -27.14 0.39 21.17
N SER A 308 -27.99 -0.59 20.87
CA SER A 308 -27.71 -2.01 21.04
C SER A 308 -26.49 -2.47 20.23
N LEU A 309 -26.38 -2.04 18.97
CA LEU A 309 -25.27 -2.40 18.10
C LEU A 309 -23.96 -1.78 18.60
N ALA A 310 -23.99 -0.50 18.98
CA ALA A 310 -22.83 0.20 19.50
C ALA A 310 -22.30 -0.48 20.76
N MET A 311 -23.17 -0.72 21.74
CA MET A 311 -22.78 -1.37 23.00
C MET A 311 -22.25 -2.79 22.77
N GLN A 312 -22.90 -3.57 21.89
CA GLN A 312 -22.40 -4.91 21.55
C GLN A 312 -21.01 -4.88 20.89
N GLN A 313 -20.78 -3.93 19.97
CA GLN A 313 -19.50 -3.83 19.27
C GLN A 313 -18.38 -3.34 20.19
N PHE A 314 -18.63 -2.32 21.02
CA PHE A 314 -17.61 -1.83 21.94
C PHE A 314 -17.35 -2.79 23.11
N GLU A 315 -18.33 -3.57 23.54
CA GLU A 315 -18.08 -4.64 24.52
C GLU A 315 -17.23 -5.77 23.91
N ARG A 316 -17.47 -6.11 22.63
CA ARG A 316 -16.61 -7.05 21.90
C ARG A 316 -15.17 -6.53 21.79
N VAL A 317 -14.99 -5.24 21.49
CA VAL A 317 -13.68 -4.58 21.49
C VAL A 317 -13.01 -4.72 22.86
N ARG A 318 -13.71 -4.34 23.93
CA ARG A 318 -13.20 -4.38 25.30
C ARG A 318 -12.75 -5.79 25.69
N ALA A 319 -13.63 -6.78 25.51
CA ALA A 319 -13.33 -8.18 25.80
C ALA A 319 -12.18 -8.72 24.92
N GLY A 320 -12.12 -8.30 23.66
CA GLY A 320 -11.04 -8.66 22.73
C GLY A 320 -9.68 -8.14 23.20
N ILE A 321 -9.63 -6.89 23.71
CA ILE A 321 -8.41 -6.28 24.24
C ILE A 321 -7.99 -6.93 25.57
N GLU A 322 -8.93 -7.16 26.49
CA GLU A 322 -8.68 -7.84 27.78
C GLU A 322 -8.07 -9.24 27.58
N ALA A 323 -8.48 -9.95 26.53
CA ALA A 323 -7.95 -11.27 26.21
C ALA A 323 -6.54 -11.26 25.61
N LEU A 324 -5.97 -10.10 25.25
CA LEU A 324 -4.65 -10.01 24.64
C LEU A 324 -3.54 -10.29 25.67
N SER A 325 -2.67 -11.25 25.34
CA SER A 325 -1.41 -11.46 26.04
C SER A 325 -0.28 -10.83 25.25
N ILE A 326 0.29 -9.74 25.77
CA ILE A 326 1.31 -8.94 25.10
C ILE A 326 2.68 -9.39 25.58
N GLN A 327 3.51 -9.81 24.62
CA GLN A 327 4.85 -10.33 24.88
C GLN A 327 5.88 -9.18 24.84
N ASN A 328 6.75 -9.11 25.83
CA ASN A 328 7.86 -8.15 25.87
C ASN A 328 9.11 -8.80 26.49
N GLY A 329 10.12 -9.13 25.67
CA GLY A 329 11.43 -9.57 26.15
C GLY A 329 11.44 -10.84 27.03
N GLY A 330 10.40 -11.68 26.96
CA GLY A 330 10.23 -12.89 27.77
C GLY A 330 9.14 -12.79 28.85
N ASP A 331 8.69 -11.58 29.18
CA ASP A 331 7.53 -11.35 30.03
C ASP A 331 6.25 -11.24 29.20
N SER A 332 5.12 -11.61 29.80
CA SER A 332 3.79 -11.39 29.24
C SER A 332 2.92 -10.58 30.20
N PHE A 333 2.20 -9.59 29.68
CA PHE A 333 1.25 -8.81 30.46
C PHE A 333 -0.07 -8.62 29.70
N GLN A 334 -1.09 -8.20 30.44
CA GLN A 334 -2.41 -7.87 29.90
C GLN A 334 -2.65 -6.37 30.05
N VAL A 335 -3.49 -5.84 29.16
CA VAL A 335 -3.98 -4.47 29.21
C VAL A 335 -5.49 -4.49 29.09
N THR A 336 -6.17 -3.62 29.83
CA THR A 336 -7.61 -3.40 29.70
C THR A 336 -7.86 -1.99 29.20
N VAL A 337 -9.07 -1.74 28.70
CA VAL A 337 -9.49 -0.42 28.27
C VAL A 337 -10.81 -0.04 28.92
N SER A 338 -10.95 1.24 29.23
CA SER A 338 -12.23 1.86 29.54
C SER A 338 -12.76 2.53 28.27
N ILE A 339 -14.07 2.42 28.03
CA ILE A 339 -14.71 2.95 26.82
C ILE A 339 -15.94 3.78 27.21
N GLY A 340 -16.01 5.01 26.75
CA GLY A 340 -17.22 5.83 26.79
C GLY A 340 -17.83 5.96 25.42
N VAL A 341 -19.14 5.74 25.29
CA VAL A 341 -19.87 5.75 24.02
C VAL A 341 -20.98 6.81 24.07
N THR A 342 -21.25 7.48 22.95
CA THR A 342 -22.46 8.28 22.77
C THR A 342 -23.04 8.05 21.38
N LEU A 343 -24.37 8.15 21.28
CA LEU A 343 -25.09 8.21 20.01
C LEU A 343 -25.81 9.55 19.81
N ASP A 344 -25.75 10.45 20.80
CA ASP A 344 -26.37 11.78 20.68
C ASP A 344 -25.54 12.63 19.71
N PRO A 345 -26.07 12.95 18.51
CA PRO A 345 -25.32 13.70 17.50
C PRO A 345 -24.97 15.12 17.94
N GLY A 346 -25.73 15.72 18.86
CA GLY A 346 -25.54 17.11 19.27
C GLY A 346 -25.52 18.08 18.08
N GLU A 347 -24.70 19.12 18.21
CA GLU A 347 -24.53 20.14 17.17
C GLU A 347 -23.32 19.84 16.27
N SER A 348 -22.26 19.20 16.79
CA SER A 348 -21.03 18.88 16.07
C SER A 348 -20.40 17.54 16.50
N LEU A 349 -19.48 17.02 15.67
CA LEU A 349 -18.65 15.86 16.04
C LEU A 349 -17.87 16.11 17.34
N GLU A 350 -17.35 17.32 17.54
CA GLU A 350 -16.61 17.69 18.75
C GLU A 350 -17.46 17.54 20.02
N GLN A 351 -18.75 17.90 19.95
CA GLN A 351 -19.67 17.67 21.06
C GLN A 351 -19.91 16.17 21.30
N MET A 352 -20.01 15.36 20.24
CA MET A 352 -20.10 13.89 20.41
C MET A 352 -18.85 13.32 21.08
N ILE A 353 -17.66 13.73 20.65
CA ILE A 353 -16.39 13.30 21.27
C ILE A 353 -16.35 13.71 22.74
N THR A 354 -16.81 14.92 23.07
CA THR A 354 -16.87 15.42 24.45
C THR A 354 -17.82 14.60 25.33
N ARG A 355 -18.97 14.17 24.79
CA ARG A 355 -19.91 13.28 25.51
C ARG A 355 -19.36 11.87 25.67
N ALA A 356 -18.69 11.34 24.65
CA ALA A 356 -17.98 10.06 24.76
C ALA A 356 -16.89 10.11 25.83
N ASP A 357 -16.16 11.23 25.94
CA ASP A 357 -15.18 11.45 27.01
C ASP A 357 -15.82 11.49 28.42
N GLN A 358 -17.01 12.08 28.56
CA GLN A 358 -17.77 12.00 29.81
C GLN A 358 -18.17 10.56 30.18
N GLY A 359 -18.60 9.77 29.19
CA GLY A 359 -18.84 8.33 29.38
C GLY A 359 -17.56 7.60 29.79
N LEU A 360 -16.41 7.95 29.21
CA LEU A 360 -15.13 7.36 29.57
C LEU A 360 -14.75 7.68 31.01
N TYR A 361 -14.98 8.92 31.45
CA TYR A 361 -14.77 9.32 32.84
C TYR A 361 -15.63 8.46 33.80
N GLN A 362 -16.90 8.23 33.46
CA GLN A 362 -17.78 7.34 34.24
C GLN A 362 -17.26 5.91 34.26
N ALA A 363 -16.80 5.37 33.13
CA ALA A 363 -16.21 4.04 33.04
C ALA A 363 -14.99 3.88 33.97
N LYS A 364 -14.11 4.88 33.98
CA LYS A 364 -12.93 4.92 34.87
C LYS A 364 -13.33 5.02 36.35
N ALA A 365 -14.35 5.80 36.67
CA ALA A 365 -14.86 5.95 38.04
C ALA A 365 -15.57 4.68 38.54
N ALA A 366 -16.27 3.95 37.67
CA ALA A 366 -17.01 2.74 37.98
C ALA A 366 -16.15 1.46 38.00
N GLY A 367 -14.82 1.59 38.05
CA GLY A 367 -13.89 0.47 38.24
C GLY A 367 -13.08 0.07 37.01
N ARG A 368 -13.13 0.84 35.92
CA ARG A 368 -12.41 0.58 34.65
C ARG A 368 -12.83 -0.71 33.96
N ASN A 369 -12.18 -1.06 32.84
CA ASN A 369 -12.42 -2.26 32.06
C ASN A 369 -13.92 -2.48 31.76
N ARG A 370 -14.56 -1.46 31.21
CA ARG A 370 -16.01 -1.45 30.91
C ARG A 370 -16.36 -0.46 29.83
N VAL A 371 -17.56 -0.62 29.29
CA VAL A 371 -18.20 0.29 28.35
C VAL A 371 -19.32 1.03 29.09
N GLU A 372 -19.32 2.35 29.03
CA GLU A 372 -20.41 3.20 29.54
C GLU A 372 -21.01 4.02 28.41
N LEU A 373 -22.34 4.10 28.38
CA LEU A 373 -23.09 4.94 27.45
C LEU A 373 -23.42 6.26 28.15
N ASN A 374 -23.08 7.39 27.51
CA ASN A 374 -23.39 8.74 28.00
C ASN A 374 -24.81 9.18 27.67
#